data_AF-A0A945AFP1-F1
#
_entry.id   AF-A0A945AFP1-F1
#
_cell.length_a   1.000
_cell.length_b   1.000
_cell.length_c   1.000
_cell.angle_alpha   90.00
_cell.angle_beta   90.00
_cell.angle_gamma   90.00
#
_symmetry.space_group_name_H-M   'P 1'
#
loop_
_entity.id
_entity.type
_entity.pdbx_description
1 polymer ?
#
loop_
_entity_poly.entity_id
_entity_poly.type
_entity_poly.pdbx_seq_one_letter_code
_entity_poly.pdbx_strand_id
1 'polypeptide(L)' 'MLIFAIGGQVGGWFHLKFVLIILLSGLHGMLSKHRKNFINGENTKEAPFFRTLSFISAGFMVVIVFLAVVKPF' A
#
# COMPACT_ATOMS: atom_id res chain seq x y z
N MET A 1 -2.57 17.31 30.27
CA MET A 1 -1.26 16.65 30.32
C MET A 1 -1.30 15.14 29.99
N LEU A 2 -2.28 14.63 29.22
CA LEU A 2 -2.34 13.21 28.80
C LEU A 2 -2.09 13.01 27.29
N ILE A 3 -2.24 14.06 26.48
CA ILE A 3 -2.09 13.99 25.02
C ILE A 3 -0.61 13.82 24.61
N PHE A 4 0.33 14.31 25.43
CA PHE A 4 1.77 14.17 25.16
C PHE A 4 2.33 12.79 25.56
N ALA A 5 1.67 12.07 26.48
CA ALA A 5 2.10 10.74 26.92
C ALA A 5 1.82 9.65 25.87
N ILE A 6 0.88 9.89 24.95
CA ILE A 6 0.55 8.99 23.83
C ILE A 6 1.26 9.37 22.51
N GLY A 7 1.79 10.60 22.39
CA GLY A 7 2.34 11.13 21.13
C GLY A 7 3.86 11.18 21.01
N GLY A 8 4.61 11.07 22.12
CA GLY A 8 6.05 11.39 22.16
C GLY A 8 7.04 10.27 21.81
N GLN A 9 6.57 9.03 21.62
CA GLN A 9 7.40 7.88 21.24
C GLN A 9 6.88 7.22 19.95
N VAL A 10 6.12 7.97 19.15
CA VAL A 10 5.71 7.56 17.80
C VAL A 10 6.83 8.01 16.86
N GLY A 11 8.03 7.44 17.07
CA GLY A 11 9.24 7.73 16.32
C GLY A 11 9.04 7.49 14.81
N GLY A 12 9.93 8.03 13.97
CA GLY A 12 9.82 8.05 12.50
C GLY A 12 9.42 6.72 11.83
N TRP A 13 9.56 5.60 12.54
CA TRP A 13 8.95 4.31 12.24
C TRP A 13 7.46 4.33 11.90
N PHE A 14 6.64 5.01 12.70
CA PHE A 14 5.19 5.06 12.46
C PHE A 14 4.87 5.83 11.19
N HIS A 15 5.56 6.95 10.94
CA HIS A 15 5.39 7.72 9.71
C HIS A 15 5.84 6.92 8.48
N LEU A 16 6.98 6.22 8.56
CA LEU A 16 7.47 5.37 7.47
C LEU A 16 6.44 4.29 7.11
N LYS A 17 5.92 3.58 8.12
CA LYS A 17 4.87 2.57 7.94
C LYS A 17 3.58 3.16 7.37
N PHE A 18 3.15 4.33 7.87
CA PHE A 18 1.92 4.98 7.44
C PHE A 18 1.98 5.43 5.98
N VAL A 19 3.11 6.02 5.56
CA VAL A 19 3.35 6.42 4.16
C VAL A 19 3.33 5.20 3.22
N LEU A 20 3.98 4.11 3.63
CA LEU A 20 3.99 2.85 2.87
C LEU A 20 2.58 2.26 2.69
N ILE A 21 1.76 2.27 3.76
CA ILE A 21 0.37 1.80 3.70
C ILE A 21 -0.47 2.67 2.76
N ILE A 22 -0.31 3.99 2.78
CA ILE A 22 -1.01 4.91 1.88
C ILE A 22 -0.63 4.64 0.42
N LEU A 23 0.66 4.47 0.13
CA LEU A 23 1.16 4.12 -1.20
C LEU A 23 0.57 2.80 -1.70
N LEU A 24 0.55 1.76 -0.86
CA LEU A 24 -0.07 0.48 -1.19
C LEU A 24 -1.57 0.62 -1.47
N SER A 25 -2.28 1.38 -0.62
CA SER A 25 -3.73 1.61 -0.78
C SER A 25 -4.03 2.33 -2.10
N GLY A 26 -3.21 3.32 -2.48
CA GLY A 26 -3.31 4.00 -3.77
C GLY A 26 -3.09 3.06 -4.97
N LEU A 27 -2.07 2.18 -4.90
CA LEU A 27 -1.81 1.16 -5.92
C LEU A 27 -3.00 0.17 -6.05
N HIS A 28 -3.55 -0.26 -4.92
CA HIS A 28 -4.70 -1.16 -4.90
C HIS A 28 -5.96 -0.50 -5.45
N GLY A 29 -6.18 0.79 -5.13
CA GLY A 29 -7.26 1.61 -5.67
C GLY A 29 -7.15 1.80 -7.19
N MET A 30 -5.93 2.01 -7.71
CA MET A 30 -5.68 2.03 -9.16
C MET A 30 -6.04 0.71 -9.82
N LEU A 31 -5.73 -0.43 -9.19
CA LEU A 31 -6.09 -1.75 -9.70
C LEU A 31 -7.63 -1.92 -9.77
N SER A 32 -8.35 -1.43 -8.76
CA SER A 32 -9.83 -1.41 -8.75
C SER A 32 -10.41 -0.53 -9.87
N LYS A 33 -9.80 0.64 -10.13
CA LYS A 33 -10.18 1.51 -11.26
C LYS A 33 -9.98 0.80 -12.60
N HIS A 34 -8.84 0.13 -12.78
CA HIS A 34 -8.58 -0.62 -14.01
C HIS A 34 -9.52 -1.82 -14.18
N ARG A 35 -9.90 -2.51 -13.08
CA ARG A 35 -10.96 -3.55 -13.13
C ARG A 35 -12.27 -2.97 -13.64
N LYS A 36 -12.64 -1.76 -13.21
CA LYS A 36 -13.85 -1.08 -13.69
C LYS A 36 -13.76 -0.74 -15.18
N ASN A 37 -12.60 -0.27 -15.64
CA ASN A 37 -12.35 -0.01 -17.07
C ASN A 37 -12.35 -1.29 -17.91
N PHE A 38 -11.92 -2.42 -17.34
CA PHE A 38 -11.97 -3.73 -17.99
C PHE A 38 -13.41 -4.17 -18.27
N ILE A 39 -14.31 -3.95 -17.31
CA ILE A 39 -15.74 -4.25 -17.44
C ILE A 39 -16.40 -3.34 -18.48
N ASN A 40 -15.96 -2.09 -18.60
CA ASN A 40 -16.49 -1.13 -19.57
C ASN A 40 -15.92 -1.30 -20.98
N GLY A 41 -15.01 -2.25 -21.22
CA GLY A 41 -14.41 -2.50 -22.54
C GLY A 41 -13.37 -1.46 -22.98
N GLU A 42 -12.98 -0.52 -22.12
CA GLU A 42 -12.01 0.55 -22.42
C GLU A 42 -10.56 0.17 -22.07
N ASN A 43 -10.20 -1.11 -22.21
CA ASN A 43 -8.83 -1.53 -21.92
C ASN A 43 -7.85 -1.02 -22.97
N THR A 44 -7.08 -0.01 -22.57
CA THR A 44 -5.94 0.52 -23.35
C THR A 44 -4.61 -0.12 -22.94
N LYS A 45 -4.62 -1.14 -22.08
CA LYS A 45 -3.43 -1.75 -21.49
C LYS A 45 -3.45 -3.28 -21.65
N GLU A 46 -2.30 -3.85 -21.96
CA GLU A 46 -2.16 -5.29 -22.20
C GLU A 46 -2.23 -6.13 -20.92
N ALA A 47 -2.69 -7.38 -21.03
CA ALA A 47 -2.79 -8.35 -19.93
C ALA A 47 -1.55 -8.45 -19.00
N PRO A 48 -0.28 -8.45 -19.48
CA PRO A 48 0.89 -8.49 -18.60
C PRO A 48 0.99 -7.28 -17.67
N PHE A 49 0.51 -6.10 -18.06
CA PHE A 49 0.55 -4.90 -17.22
C PHE A 49 -0.23 -5.10 -15.92
N PHE A 50 -1.44 -5.66 -16.01
CA PHE A 50 -2.29 -5.93 -14.85
C PHE A 50 -1.73 -7.01 -13.95
N ARG A 51 -1.09 -8.01 -14.54
CA ARG A 51 -0.45 -9.10 -13.79
C ARG A 51 0.71 -8.58 -12.95
N THR A 52 1.57 -7.75 -13.55
CA THR A 52 2.69 -7.11 -12.85
C THR A 52 2.19 -6.16 -11.75
N LEU A 53 1.16 -5.35 -12.01
CA LEU A 53 0.61 -4.43 -11.00
C LEU A 53 0.04 -5.18 -9.78
N SER A 54 -0.61 -6.32 -10.02
CA SER A 54 -1.14 -7.20 -8.96
C SER A 54 -0.01 -7.84 -8.14
N PHE A 55 1.04 -8.32 -8.81
CA PHE A 55 2.23 -8.87 -8.14
C PHE A 55 2.98 -7.81 -7.33
N ILE A 56 3.08 -6.59 -7.84
CA ILE A 56 3.65 -5.45 -7.10
C ILE A 56 2.82 -5.17 -5.84
N SER A 57 1.48 -5.09 -5.95
CA SER A 57 0.62 -4.84 -4.79
C SER A 57 0.73 -5.94 -3.74
N ALA A 58 0.76 -7.21 -4.15
CA ALA A 58 0.96 -8.34 -3.26
C ALA A 58 2.35 -8.31 -2.59
N GLY A 59 3.41 -7.99 -3.34
CA GLY A 59 4.77 -7.85 -2.82
C GLY A 59 4.90 -6.73 -1.80
N PHE A 60 4.31 -5.55 -2.09
CA PHE A 60 4.26 -4.44 -1.14
C PHE A 60 3.52 -4.81 0.14
N MET A 61 2.40 -5.55 0.06
CA MET A 61 1.68 -6.04 1.23
C MET A 61 2.59 -6.90 2.13
N VAL A 62 3.31 -7.86 1.53
CA VAL A 62 4.23 -8.73 2.27
C VAL A 62 5.34 -7.91 2.92
N VAL A 63 5.98 -7.00 2.17
CA VAL A 63 7.05 -6.15 2.70
C VAL A 63 6.54 -5.26 3.84
N ILE A 64 5.36 -4.65 3.70
CA ILE A 64 4.76 -3.78 4.71
C ILE A 64 4.41 -4.57 5.98
N VAL A 65 3.83 -5.77 5.84
CA VAL A 65 3.54 -6.66 6.97
C VAL A 65 4.84 -7.11 7.63
N PHE A 66 5.87 -7.45 6.85
CA PHE A 66 7.16 -7.86 7.38
C PHE A 66 7.83 -6.71 8.14
N LEU A 67 7.87 -5.51 7.58
CA LEU A 67 8.30 -4.30 8.26
C LEU A 67 7.49 -4.14 9.58
N ALA A 68 6.17 -4.22 9.50
CA ALA A 68 5.27 -4.04 10.63
C ALA A 68 5.48 -5.05 11.78
N VAL A 69 5.80 -6.30 11.46
CA VAL A 69 5.98 -7.40 12.45
C VAL A 69 7.41 -7.43 12.96
N VAL A 70 8.39 -7.37 12.06
CA VAL A 70 9.82 -7.41 12.43
C VAL A 70 10.20 -6.21 13.28
N LYS A 71 9.48 -5.08 13.11
CA LYS A 71 9.60 -3.88 13.93
C LYS A 71 11.07 -3.65 14.30
N PRO A 72 11.95 -3.40 13.30
CA PRO A 72 13.39 -3.38 13.52
C PRO A 72 13.86 -2.24 14.44
N PHE A 73 12.93 -1.49 15.05
CA PHE A 73 13.10 -0.40 16.00
C PHE A 73 11.97 -0.43 17.05
#